data_AF-A0A7W0MBU6-F1
#
_entry.id   AF-A0A7W0MBU6-F1
#
_cell.length_a   1.000
_cell.length_b   1.000
_cell.length_c   1.000
_cell.angle_alpha   90.00
_cell.angle_beta   90.00
_cell.angle_gamma   90.00
#
_symmetry.space_group_name_H-M   'P 1'
#
loop_
_entity.id
_entity.type
_entity.pdbx_description
1 polymer ?
#
loop_
_entity_poly.entity_id
_entity_poly.type
_entity_poly.pdbx_seq_one_letter_code
_entity_poly.pdbx_strand_id
1 'polypeptide(L)'
;MNDPLTHFDDAGASRMVDVSAKPITVRIATAEGRVTMRRETLTLIQNRQLAKGDVFEVARLAGIMATKRTSDLIPLCHPLAIDGVKLDFSSSDGTLSIIAEVRTTARTGVEMEALTAVTVAALTIYDMCKSVDRDMSLGPFRLIQKSGGRSGDYRRESAGNEAV
;
A
#
# COMPACT_ATOMS: atom_id res chain seq x y z
N MET A 1 2.04 -18.42 20.80
CA MET A 1 1.74 -16.98 20.92
C MET A 1 0.25 -16.81 20.67
N ASN A 2 -0.57 -16.90 21.71
CA ASN A 2 -1.99 -16.53 21.63
C ASN A 2 -2.09 -15.10 22.12
N ASP A 3 -1.80 -14.14 21.25
CA ASP A 3 -2.26 -12.78 21.49
C ASP A 3 -3.78 -12.82 21.23
N PRO A 4 -4.65 -12.45 22.19
CA PRO A 4 -6.10 -12.53 22.00
C PRO A 4 -6.50 -11.78 20.73
N LEU A 5 -7.42 -12.36 19.96
CA LEU A 5 -7.95 -11.76 18.73
C LEU A 5 -8.46 -10.34 19.04
N THR A 6 -7.66 -9.32 18.72
CA THR A 6 -7.91 -7.96 19.21
C THR A 6 -9.14 -7.32 18.57
N HIS A 7 -9.54 -7.80 17.39
CA HIS A 7 -10.69 -7.30 16.64
C HIS A 7 -12.02 -7.98 16.95
N PHE A 8 -12.05 -8.94 17.87
CA PHE A 8 -13.27 -9.59 18.32
C PHE A 8 -13.46 -9.38 19.83
N ASP A 9 -14.71 -9.24 20.27
CA ASP A 9 -15.05 -9.30 21.70
C ASP A 9 -15.21 -10.75 22.17
N ASP A 10 -15.51 -10.93 23.46
CA ASP A 10 -15.66 -12.25 24.09
C ASP A 10 -16.87 -13.03 23.54
N ALA A 11 -17.80 -12.36 22.84
CA ALA A 11 -18.93 -12.96 22.15
C ALA A 11 -18.65 -13.25 20.66
N GLY A 12 -17.46 -12.89 20.16
CA GLY A 12 -17.08 -13.06 18.76
C GLY A 12 -17.60 -11.97 17.82
N ALA A 13 -18.10 -10.84 18.34
CA ALA A 13 -18.51 -9.70 17.54
C ALA A 13 -17.31 -8.82 17.16
N SER A 14 -17.33 -8.24 15.95
CA SER A 14 -16.29 -7.34 15.48
C SER A 14 -16.23 -6.06 16.31
N ARG A 15 -15.03 -5.66 16.71
CA ARG A 15 -14.78 -4.40 17.41
C ARG A 15 -13.51 -3.71 16.90
N MET A 16 -13.56 -2.39 16.87
CA MET A 16 -12.35 -1.57 16.75
C MET A 16 -11.62 -1.58 18.09
N VAL A 17 -10.32 -1.86 18.08
CA VAL A 17 -9.50 -1.93 19.30
C VAL A 17 -9.43 -0.56 19.97
N ASP A 18 -9.74 -0.46 21.26
CA ASP A 18 -9.47 0.78 21.99
C ASP A 18 -7.95 1.00 22.11
N VAL A 19 -7.49 2.16 21.64
CA VAL A 19 -6.09 2.58 21.67
C VAL A 19 -5.87 3.78 22.59
N SER A 20 -6.88 4.24 23.33
CA SER A 20 -6.86 5.43 24.20
C SER A 20 -5.67 5.47 25.15
N ALA A 21 -5.34 4.34 25.77
CA ALA A 21 -4.23 4.18 26.71
C ALA A 21 -2.84 4.05 26.06
N LYS A 22 -2.76 3.93 24.73
CA LYS A 22 -1.47 3.83 24.02
C LYS A 22 -0.86 5.22 23.85
N PRO A 23 0.47 5.38 23.99
CA PRO A 23 1.13 6.67 23.76
C PRO A 23 1.05 7.08 22.29
N ILE A 24 1.02 8.39 22.05
CA ILE A 24 1.18 8.97 20.72
C ILE A 24 2.67 8.96 20.39
N THR A 25 3.03 8.36 19.25
CA THR A 25 4.41 8.31 18.76
C THR A 25 4.42 8.53 17.25
N VAL A 26 5.57 8.88 16.69
CA VAL A 26 5.78 8.80 15.24
C VAL A 26 5.63 7.33 14.79
N ARG A 27 4.96 7.13 13.66
CA ARG A 27 4.69 5.84 13.03
C ARG A 27 5.02 5.96 11.56
N ILE A 28 5.72 4.98 11.02
CA ILE A 28 6.04 4.89 9.60
C ILE A 28 5.72 3.49 9.14
N ALA A 29 5.14 3.37 7.95
CA ALA A 29 4.98 2.10 7.27
C ALA A 29 5.33 2.25 5.79
N THR A 30 6.03 1.26 5.25
CA THR A 30 6.37 1.17 3.84
C THR A 30 5.82 -0.13 3.28
N ALA A 31 5.09 -0.04 2.17
CA ALA A 31 4.55 -1.18 1.45
C ALA A 31 5.04 -1.20 0.00
N GLU A 32 5.07 -2.39 -0.58
CA GLU A 32 5.34 -2.62 -2.00
C GLU A 32 4.11 -3.21 -2.71
N GLY A 33 3.97 -2.89 -3.98
CA GLY A 33 3.03 -3.48 -4.92
C GLY A 33 3.68 -3.72 -6.27
N ARG A 34 3.12 -4.64 -7.08
CA ARG A 34 3.56 -4.84 -8.47
C ARG A 34 2.38 -4.87 -9.43
N VAL A 35 2.65 -4.49 -10.67
CA VAL A 35 1.78 -4.68 -11.83
C VAL A 35 2.62 -5.33 -12.91
N THR A 36 2.28 -6.56 -13.30
CA THR A 36 2.92 -7.24 -14.43
C THR A 36 2.03 -7.09 -15.67
N MET A 37 2.65 -6.77 -16.80
CA MET A 37 2.02 -6.44 -18.07
C MET A 37 2.92 -6.86 -19.23
N ARG A 38 2.43 -6.76 -20.46
CA ARG A 38 3.29 -6.94 -21.64
C ARG A 38 4.33 -5.83 -21.74
N ARG A 39 5.49 -6.14 -22.32
CA ARG A 39 6.59 -5.17 -22.48
C ARG A 39 6.15 -3.95 -23.29
N GLU A 40 5.32 -4.16 -24.31
CA GLU A 40 4.76 -3.12 -25.17
C GLU A 40 3.89 -2.15 -24.37
N THR A 41 3.08 -2.66 -23.43
CA THR A 41 2.27 -1.85 -22.53
C THR A 41 3.15 -0.95 -21.66
N LEU A 42 4.22 -1.53 -21.10
CA LEU A 42 5.17 -0.77 -20.29
C LEU A 42 5.88 0.32 -21.10
N THR A 43 6.27 0.03 -22.34
CA THR A 43 6.86 1.01 -23.26
C THR A 43 5.90 2.18 -23.53
N LEU A 44 4.61 1.90 -23.76
CA LEU A 44 3.61 2.96 -23.93
C LEU A 44 3.47 3.85 -22.69
N ILE A 45 3.52 3.26 -21.50
CA ILE A 45 3.49 4.00 -20.22
C ILE A 45 4.72 4.91 -20.11
N GLN A 46 5.92 4.37 -20.30
CA GLN A 46 7.18 5.12 -20.18
C GLN A 46 7.27 6.28 -21.18
N ASN A 47 6.77 6.07 -22.40
CA ASN A 47 6.76 7.08 -23.45
C ASN A 47 5.57 8.06 -23.37
N ARG A 48 4.68 7.91 -22.38
CA ARG A 48 3.46 8.74 -22.23
C ARG A 48 2.54 8.71 -23.46
N GLN A 49 2.43 7.55 -24.10
CA GLN A 49 1.69 7.36 -25.36
C GLN A 49 0.26 6.83 -25.16
N LEU A 50 -0.20 6.72 -23.92
CA LEU A 50 -1.57 6.31 -23.62
C LEU A 50 -2.52 7.52 -23.75
N ALA A 51 -3.67 7.29 -24.40
CA ALA A 51 -4.69 8.31 -24.62
C ALA A 51 -5.24 8.95 -23.32
N LYS A 52 -5.06 8.27 -22.18
CA LYS A 52 -5.51 8.72 -20.87
C LYS A 52 -4.52 9.63 -20.12
N GLY A 53 -3.34 9.90 -20.67
CA GLY A 53 -2.33 10.80 -20.09
C GLY A 53 -1.23 10.08 -19.30
N ASP A 54 -0.59 10.81 -18.37
CA ASP A 54 0.52 10.29 -17.56
C ASP A 54 0.03 9.29 -16.50
N VAL A 55 0.26 8.01 -16.75
CA VAL A 55 -0.17 6.91 -15.88
C VAL A 55 0.48 6.98 -14.51
N PHE A 56 1.76 7.34 -14.41
CA PHE A 56 2.46 7.38 -13.13
C PHE A 56 1.92 8.49 -12.24
N GLU A 57 1.66 9.66 -12.79
CA GLU A 57 1.14 10.78 -12.00
C GLU A 57 -0.31 10.56 -11.55
N VAL A 58 -1.15 10.00 -12.42
CA VAL A 58 -2.53 9.64 -12.03
C VAL A 58 -2.54 8.55 -10.95
N ALA A 59 -1.69 7.51 -11.10
CA ALA A 59 -1.55 6.46 -10.10
C ALA A 59 -0.97 6.98 -8.77
N ARG A 60 0.00 7.91 -8.82
CA ARG A 60 0.57 8.58 -7.65
C ARG A 60 -0.51 9.31 -6.86
N LEU A 61 -1.30 10.15 -7.55
CA LEU A 61 -2.37 10.91 -6.95
C LEU A 61 -3.42 9.98 -6.33
N ALA A 62 -3.82 8.93 -7.05
CA ALA A 62 -4.78 7.95 -6.56
C ALA A 62 -4.28 7.25 -5.28
N GLY A 63 -3.01 6.82 -5.25
CA GLY A 63 -2.41 6.23 -4.06
C GLY A 63 -2.33 7.19 -2.87
N ILE A 64 -1.94 8.45 -3.09
CA ILE A 64 -1.96 9.50 -2.04
C ILE A 64 -3.38 9.72 -1.51
N MET A 65 -4.37 9.82 -2.39
CA MET A 65 -5.77 9.98 -1.99
C MET A 65 -6.28 8.78 -1.18
N ALA A 66 -5.85 7.57 -1.55
CA ALA A 66 -6.27 6.34 -0.91
C ALA A 66 -5.84 6.27 0.56
N THR A 67 -4.64 6.74 0.91
CA THR A 67 -4.16 6.76 2.31
C THR A 67 -5.16 7.46 3.24
N LYS A 68 -5.74 8.58 2.78
CA LYS A 68 -6.67 9.42 3.54
C LYS A 68 -8.07 8.81 3.67
N ARG A 69 -8.38 7.76 2.92
CA ARG A 69 -9.66 7.05 2.93
C ARG A 69 -9.53 5.61 3.42
N THR A 70 -8.40 5.25 4.00
CA THR A 70 -8.14 3.87 4.45
C THR A 70 -9.19 3.39 5.45
N SER A 71 -9.57 4.23 6.41
CA SER A 71 -10.59 3.90 7.41
C SER A 71 -12.03 3.86 6.86
N ASP A 72 -12.29 4.51 5.71
CA ASP A 72 -13.57 4.35 5.00
C ASP A 72 -13.67 2.99 4.30
N LEU A 73 -12.53 2.40 3.94
CA LEU A 73 -12.43 1.15 3.18
C LEU A 73 -12.22 -0.08 4.06
N ILE A 74 -11.43 0.05 5.13
CA ILE A 74 -11.07 -1.04 6.04
C ILE A 74 -11.87 -0.88 7.34
N PRO A 75 -12.90 -1.73 7.60
CA PRO A 75 -13.96 -1.43 8.58
C PRO A 75 -13.51 -1.14 10.02
N LEU A 76 -12.39 -1.71 10.46
CA LEU A 76 -11.91 -1.61 11.84
C LEU A 76 -10.62 -0.78 11.97
N CYS A 77 -10.21 -0.08 10.89
CA CYS A 77 -9.11 0.88 10.95
C CYS A 77 -9.56 2.16 11.67
N HIS A 78 -8.72 2.66 12.57
CA HIS A 78 -8.92 3.97 13.16
C HIS A 78 -8.76 5.06 12.08
N PRO A 79 -9.53 6.16 12.14
CA PRO A 79 -9.23 7.34 11.35
C PRO A 79 -7.94 7.99 11.86
N LEU A 80 -7.00 8.28 10.95
CA LEU A 80 -5.68 8.85 11.26
C LEU A 80 -5.42 10.12 10.45
N ALA A 81 -4.83 11.13 11.10
CA ALA A 81 -4.28 12.29 10.42
C ALA A 81 -2.94 11.89 9.78
N ILE A 82 -2.86 11.91 8.46
CA ILE A 82 -1.64 11.52 7.74
C ILE A 82 -0.71 12.72 7.62
N ASP A 83 0.53 12.57 8.12
CA ASP A 83 1.53 13.64 8.14
C ASP A 83 2.35 13.67 6.84
N GLY A 84 2.50 12.52 6.18
CA GLY A 84 3.28 12.42 4.95
C GLY A 84 3.03 11.14 4.17
N VAL A 85 3.06 11.25 2.85
CA VAL A 85 2.92 10.13 1.91
C VAL A 85 3.92 10.30 0.79
N LYS A 86 4.69 9.25 0.49
CA LYS A 86 5.57 9.17 -0.67
C LYS A 86 5.23 7.93 -1.46
N LEU A 87 5.01 8.07 -2.77
CA LEU A 87 4.93 6.94 -3.70
C LEU A 87 6.07 7.03 -4.69
N ASP A 88 6.75 5.93 -4.95
CA ASP A 88 7.80 5.80 -5.95
C ASP A 88 7.46 4.64 -6.91
N PHE A 89 7.84 4.81 -8.18
CA PHE A 89 7.64 3.81 -9.22
C PHE A 89 8.97 3.43 -9.84
N SER A 90 9.17 2.14 -10.07
CA SER A 90 10.26 1.62 -10.88
C SER A 90 9.71 0.55 -11.81
N SER A 91 10.44 0.23 -12.87
CA SER A 91 9.97 -0.77 -13.83
C SER A 91 11.12 -1.55 -14.42
N SER A 92 10.91 -2.84 -14.61
CA SER A 92 11.83 -3.75 -15.29
C SER A 92 11.05 -4.89 -15.93
N ASP A 93 11.41 -5.23 -17.16
CA ASP A 93 10.93 -6.43 -17.87
C ASP A 93 9.41 -6.69 -17.79
N GLY A 94 8.60 -5.71 -18.19
CA GLY A 94 7.14 -5.84 -18.15
C GLY A 94 6.54 -5.82 -16.73
N THR A 95 7.34 -5.54 -15.71
CA THR A 95 6.89 -5.39 -14.33
C THR A 95 7.10 -3.96 -13.85
N LEU A 96 6.05 -3.36 -13.30
CA LEU A 96 6.06 -2.06 -12.65
C LEU A 96 5.94 -2.26 -11.14
N SER A 97 6.93 -1.80 -10.39
CA SER A 97 6.98 -1.85 -8.93
C SER A 97 6.54 -0.50 -8.36
N ILE A 98 5.76 -0.57 -7.29
CA ILE A 98 5.22 0.57 -6.55
C ILE A 98 5.71 0.47 -5.12
N ILE A 99 6.30 1.53 -4.58
CA ILE A 99 6.65 1.64 -3.16
C ILE A 99 5.85 2.81 -2.59
N ALA A 100 5.14 2.59 -1.48
CA ALA A 100 4.48 3.65 -0.74
C ALA A 100 5.01 3.70 0.70
N GLU A 101 5.51 4.86 1.13
CA GLU A 101 5.81 5.17 2.53
C GLU A 101 4.76 6.14 3.08
N VAL A 102 4.20 5.82 4.24
CA VAL A 102 3.22 6.63 4.95
C VAL A 102 3.71 6.93 6.35
N ARG A 103 3.51 8.16 6.80
CA ARG A 103 3.88 8.66 8.13
C ARG A 103 2.71 9.30 8.85
N THR A 104 2.61 9.06 10.15
CA THR A 104 1.71 9.77 11.06
C THR A 104 2.33 9.90 12.46
N THR A 105 1.74 10.73 13.31
CA THR A 105 1.99 10.82 14.74
C THR A 105 0.72 10.40 15.48
N ALA A 106 0.63 9.12 15.87
CA ALA A 106 -0.61 8.51 16.35
C ALA A 106 -0.41 7.36 17.37
N ARG A 107 -1.55 6.83 17.85
CA ARG A 107 -1.61 5.72 18.84
C ARG A 107 -1.56 4.33 18.21
N THR A 108 -1.79 4.23 16.92
CA THR A 108 -1.73 2.98 16.13
C THR A 108 -0.88 3.18 14.87
N GLY A 109 -0.45 2.08 14.24
CA GLY A 109 0.40 2.13 13.04
C GLY A 109 -0.37 2.52 11.77
N VAL A 110 0.38 2.68 10.68
CA VAL A 110 -0.12 3.06 9.35
C VAL A 110 0.14 2.00 8.28
N GLU A 111 0.23 0.73 8.69
CA GLU A 111 0.46 -0.40 7.79
C GLU A 111 -0.64 -0.48 6.71
N MET A 112 -1.88 -0.23 7.11
CA MET A 112 -3.04 -0.32 6.21
C MET A 112 -3.07 0.83 5.22
N GLU A 113 -2.66 2.03 5.60
CA GLU A 113 -2.56 3.18 4.72
C GLU A 113 -1.53 2.94 3.62
N ALA A 114 -0.36 2.40 3.97
CA ALA A 114 0.69 2.08 3.00
C ALA A 114 0.23 0.96 2.02
N LEU A 115 -0.39 -0.10 2.53
CA LEU A 115 -0.94 -1.19 1.72
C LEU A 115 -2.07 -0.72 0.81
N THR A 116 -2.95 0.13 1.31
CA THR A 116 -4.05 0.71 0.55
C THR A 116 -3.53 1.62 -0.56
N ALA A 117 -2.49 2.41 -0.29
CA ALA A 117 -1.86 3.27 -1.30
C ALA A 117 -1.31 2.48 -2.49
N VAL A 118 -0.49 1.44 -2.26
CA VAL A 118 0.06 0.62 -3.35
C VAL A 118 -1.02 -0.13 -4.12
N THR A 119 -2.07 -0.59 -3.43
CA THR A 119 -3.19 -1.32 -4.04
C THR A 119 -3.99 -0.41 -4.97
N VAL A 120 -4.37 0.77 -4.51
CA VAL A 120 -5.16 1.72 -5.31
C VAL A 120 -4.32 2.31 -6.45
N ALA A 121 -3.03 2.57 -6.24
CA ALA A 121 -2.13 2.96 -7.33
C ALA A 121 -2.07 1.88 -8.41
N ALA A 122 -1.94 0.60 -8.03
CA ALA A 122 -1.93 -0.53 -8.98
C ALA A 122 -3.27 -0.68 -9.73
N LEU A 123 -4.40 -0.58 -9.04
CA LEU A 123 -5.74 -0.56 -9.67
C LEU A 123 -5.90 0.59 -10.66
N THR A 124 -5.32 1.75 -10.34
CA THR A 124 -5.35 2.92 -11.22
C THR A 124 -4.50 2.69 -12.47
N ILE A 125 -3.31 2.10 -12.35
CA ILE A 125 -2.49 1.69 -13.50
C ILE A 125 -3.28 0.72 -14.38
N TYR A 126 -3.96 -0.26 -13.77
CA TYR A 126 -4.82 -1.19 -14.49
C TYR A 126 -5.91 -0.44 -15.26
N ASP A 127 -6.67 0.45 -14.62
CA ASP A 127 -7.72 1.22 -15.28
C ASP A 127 -7.20 2.01 -16.49
N MET A 128 -6.03 2.61 -16.34
CA MET A 128 -5.38 3.46 -17.34
C MET A 128 -4.91 2.65 -18.56
N CYS A 129 -4.58 1.36 -18.38
CA CYS A 129 -3.96 0.54 -19.43
C CYS A 129 -4.86 -0.61 -19.93
N LYS A 130 -5.97 -0.94 -19.27
CA LYS A 130 -6.83 -2.11 -19.61
C LYS A 130 -7.41 -2.12 -21.03
N SER A 131 -7.41 -0.98 -21.73
CA SER A 131 -7.86 -0.92 -23.13
C SER A 131 -6.82 -1.50 -24.08
N VAL A 132 -5.53 -1.42 -23.74
CA VAL A 132 -4.44 -1.96 -24.55
C VAL A 132 -4.03 -3.34 -24.05
N ASP A 133 -4.09 -3.61 -22.74
CA ASP A 133 -3.64 -4.85 -22.11
C ASP A 133 -4.58 -5.29 -20.98
N ARG A 134 -5.38 -6.33 -21.20
CA ARG A 134 -6.36 -6.82 -20.21
C ARG A 134 -5.79 -7.88 -19.28
N ASP A 135 -4.71 -8.52 -19.67
CA ASP A 135 -4.11 -9.67 -18.98
C ASP A 135 -3.11 -9.24 -17.91
N MET A 136 -3.03 -7.94 -17.61
CA MET A 136 -2.21 -7.42 -16.52
C MET A 136 -2.59 -8.08 -15.19
N SER A 137 -1.57 -8.46 -14.42
CA SER A 137 -1.75 -9.02 -13.08
C SER A 137 -1.30 -8.04 -12.01
N LEU A 138 -2.01 -8.05 -10.88
CA LEU A 138 -1.76 -7.16 -9.75
C LEU A 138 -1.18 -7.95 -8.59
N GLY A 139 -0.19 -7.34 -7.93
CA GLY A 139 0.48 -7.89 -6.78
C GLY A 139 1.79 -8.63 -7.12
N PRO A 140 2.50 -9.12 -6.08
CA PRO A 140 2.06 -9.13 -4.68
C PRO A 140 2.01 -7.73 -4.05
N PHE A 141 1.11 -7.55 -3.06
CA PHE A 141 1.05 -6.37 -2.20
C PHE A 141 1.52 -6.75 -0.80
N ARG A 142 2.55 -6.09 -0.27
CA ARG A 142 3.21 -6.52 0.97
C ARG A 142 3.74 -5.34 1.76
N LEU A 143 3.63 -5.41 3.09
CA LEU A 143 4.36 -4.51 3.98
C LEU A 143 5.85 -4.89 3.95
N ILE A 144 6.75 -3.94 3.71
CA ILE A 144 8.20 -4.17 3.68
C ILE A 144 8.91 -3.65 4.93
N GLN A 145 8.38 -2.59 5.54
CA GLN A 145 8.92 -2.00 6.75
C GLN A 145 7.82 -1.32 7.57
N LYS A 146 7.95 -1.32 8.89
CA LYS A 146 7.27 -0.36 9.75
C LYS A 146 8.13 0.00 10.95
N SER A 147 7.91 1.17 11.52
CA SER A 147 8.55 1.60 12.76
C SER A 147 7.59 2.34 13.69
N GLY A 148 7.93 2.31 14.97
CA GLY A 148 7.19 2.97 16.04
C GLY A 148 6.03 2.15 16.62
N GLY A 149 5.68 2.46 17.88
CA GLY A 149 4.70 1.72 18.66
C GLY A 149 5.25 0.56 19.45
N ARG A 150 4.37 -0.10 20.22
CA ARG A 150 4.73 -1.17 21.16
C ARG A 150 5.34 -2.41 20.50
N SER A 151 4.94 -2.73 19.27
CA SER A 151 5.46 -3.91 18.54
C SER A 151 6.90 -3.75 18.08
N GLY A 152 7.50 -2.56 18.22
CA GLY A 152 8.81 -2.24 17.67
C GLY A 152 8.81 -2.18 16.16
N ASP A 153 10.03 -2.14 15.62
CA ASP A 153 10.29 -2.04 14.19
C ASP A 153 10.18 -3.41 13.54
N TYR A 154 9.60 -3.44 12.34
CA TYR A 154 9.54 -4.61 11.49
C TYR A 154 10.20 -4.28 10.16
N ARG A 155 10.99 -5.22 9.66
CA ARG A 155 11.49 -5.21 8.30
C ARG A 155 11.29 -6.60 7.73
N ARG A 156 10.70 -6.67 6.54
CA ARG A 156 10.59 -7.92 5.81
C ARG A 156 11.98 -8.40 5.45
N GLU A 157 12.30 -9.64 5.80
CA GLU A 157 13.50 -10.29 5.29
C GLU A 157 13.38 -10.39 3.77
N SER A 158 14.37 -9.86 3.05
CA SER A 158 14.47 -10.07 1.62
C SER A 158 14.48 -11.58 1.40
N ALA A 159 13.55 -12.11 0.60
CA ALA A 159 13.70 -13.46 0.09
C ALA A 159 15.07 -13.46 -0.61
N GLY A 160 16.01 -14.25 -0.08
CA GLY A 160 17.29 -14.48 -0.72
C GLY A 160 17.01 -14.85 -2.17
N ASN A 161 17.81 -14.28 -3.07
CA ASN A 161 17.80 -14.54 -4.50
C ASN A 161 17.69 -16.06 -4.76
N GLU A 162 16.48 -16.57 -4.97
CA GLU A 162 16.28 -17.90 -5.54
C GLU A 162 16.61 -17.77 -7.02
N ALA A 163 17.90 -17.88 -7.30
CA ALA A 163 18.39 -18.25 -8.60
C ALA A 163 17.82 -19.63 -8.93
N VAL A 164 16.99 -19.69 -9.96
CA VAL A 164 16.81 -20.86 -10.81
C VAL A 164 17.10 -20.43 -12.24
#